data_AF-A0A4Y8C6T6-F1
#
_entry.id   AF-A0A4Y8C6T6-F1
#
_cell.length_a   1.000
_cell.length_b   1.000
_cell.length_c   1.000
_cell.angle_alpha   90.00
_cell.angle_beta   90.00
_cell.angle_gamma   90.00
#
_symmetry.space_group_name_H-M   'P 1'
#
loop_
_entity.id
_entity.type
_entity.pdbx_description
1 polymer ?
#
loop_
_entity_poly.entity_id
_entity_poly.type
_entity_poly.pdbx_seq_one_letter_code
_entity_poly.pdbx_strand_id
1 'polypeptide(L)'
;GVKIRDFGYAGLKDKQGSTFQYLSMPKKFESFLSNFSHPKLKILEIFTHENKLRIGHLKGNSFFIRLKKVLPSDALKLEQAL
;
A
#
# COMPACT_ATOMS: atom_id res chain seq x y z
N GLY A 1 13.73 -20.24 3.15
CA GLY A 1 13.32 -19.02 2.42
C GLY A 1 12.13 -19.31 1.51
N VAL A 2 11.53 -18.27 0.92
CA VAL A 2 10.37 -18.37 0.00
C VAL A 2 10.72 -17.73 -1.35
N LYS A 3 10.22 -18.31 -2.45
CA LYS A 3 10.51 -17.78 -3.79
C LYS A 3 9.67 -16.51 -3.99
N ILE A 4 10.23 -15.51 -4.67
CA ILE A 4 9.52 -14.25 -4.92
C ILE A 4 8.19 -14.44 -5.66
N ARG A 5 8.14 -15.45 -6.55
CA ARG A 5 6.94 -15.84 -7.28
C ARG A 5 5.80 -16.32 -6.38
N ASP A 6 6.06 -16.68 -5.13
CA ASP A 6 5.06 -17.15 -4.19
C ASP A 6 4.43 -15.96 -3.41
N PHE A 7 5.04 -14.77 -3.48
CA PHE A 7 4.42 -13.52 -3.00
C PHE A 7 3.51 -12.91 -4.06
N GLY A 8 2.41 -12.34 -3.61
CA GLY A 8 1.41 -11.68 -4.46
C GLY A 8 1.10 -10.28 -3.98
N TYR A 9 0.84 -9.38 -4.92
CA TYR A 9 0.42 -8.00 -4.68
C TYR A 9 -0.46 -7.55 -5.84
N ALA A 10 -1.32 -6.56 -5.57
CA ALA A 10 -2.30 -6.10 -6.56
C ALA A 10 -1.71 -5.09 -7.57
N GLY A 11 -0.67 -4.37 -7.19
CA GLY A 11 0.05 -3.43 -8.04
C GLY A 11 1.19 -2.76 -7.25
N LEU A 12 2.08 -2.07 -7.97
CA LEU A 12 3.11 -1.26 -7.32
C LEU A 12 2.49 0.01 -6.70
N LYS A 13 3.19 0.56 -5.71
CA LYS A 13 2.84 1.83 -5.07
C LYS A 13 4.04 2.78 -5.17
N ASP A 14 3.78 4.07 -5.02
CA ASP A 14 4.80 5.10 -5.15
C ASP A 14 5.93 4.90 -4.15
N LYS A 15 7.17 5.02 -4.62
CA LYS A 15 8.35 4.93 -3.76
C LYS A 15 8.46 6.12 -2.79
N GLN A 16 7.93 7.27 -3.20
CA GLN A 16 7.98 8.53 -2.45
C GLN A 16 6.58 8.85 -1.91
N GLY A 17 6.26 8.29 -0.75
CA GLY A 17 4.99 8.52 -0.08
C GLY A 17 4.74 7.49 1.02
N SER A 18 3.75 7.75 1.85
CA SER A 18 3.22 6.75 2.77
C SER A 18 2.13 5.97 2.06
N THR A 19 2.36 4.68 1.83
CA THR A 19 1.46 3.84 1.03
C THR A 19 0.97 2.65 1.86
N PHE A 20 -0.30 2.30 1.68
CA PHE A 20 -0.90 1.11 2.26
C PHE A 20 -1.18 0.11 1.15
N GLN A 21 -0.80 -1.15 1.35
CA GLN A 21 -1.14 -2.23 0.44
C GLN A 21 -1.16 -3.57 1.18
N TYR A 22 -1.95 -4.50 0.66
CA TYR A 22 -1.85 -5.90 1.05
C TYR A 22 -0.80 -6.62 0.23
N LEU A 23 -0.08 -7.53 0.88
CA LEU A 23 0.74 -8.56 0.24
C LEU A 23 0.20 -9.92 0.67
N SER A 24 0.26 -10.89 -0.23
CA SER A 24 -0.05 -12.29 0.07
C SER A 24 1.22 -13.12 0.01
N MET A 25 1.31 -14.11 0.89
CA MET A 25 2.40 -15.08 0.96
C MET A 25 1.85 -16.43 1.45
N PRO A 26 2.59 -17.54 1.29
CA PRO A 26 2.16 -18.84 1.82
C PRO A 26 1.96 -18.80 3.34
N LYS A 27 0.82 -19.32 3.83
CA LYS A 27 0.41 -19.31 5.25
C LYS A 27 1.47 -19.84 6.22
N LYS A 28 2.29 -20.81 5.80
CA LYS A 28 3.37 -21.38 6.62
C LYS A 28 4.39 -20.35 7.14
N PHE A 29 4.40 -19.13 6.60
CA PHE A 29 5.28 -18.05 7.04
C PHE A 29 4.63 -17.07 8.03
N GLU A 30 3.36 -17.26 8.39
CA GLU A 30 2.61 -16.36 9.28
C GLU A 30 3.29 -16.17 10.64
N SER A 31 3.84 -17.24 11.22
CA SER A 31 4.56 -17.18 12.51
C SER A 31 5.82 -16.32 12.49
N PHE A 32 6.41 -16.04 11.32
CA PHE A 32 7.56 -15.13 11.21
C PHE A 32 7.15 -13.65 11.29
N LEU A 33 5.88 -13.33 11.01
CA LEU A 33 5.41 -11.94 10.97
C LEU A 33 5.27 -11.32 12.35
N SER A 34 5.03 -12.13 13.40
CA SER A 34 4.94 -11.64 14.78
C SER A 34 6.23 -10.96 15.26
N ASN A 35 7.38 -11.41 14.75
CA ASN A 35 8.70 -10.90 15.10
C ASN A 35 9.31 -10.03 13.99
N PHE A 36 8.59 -9.81 12.88
CA PHE A 36 9.10 -9.01 11.79
C PHE A 36 9.06 -7.52 12.14
N SER A 37 10.21 -6.85 12.00
CA SER A 37 10.30 -5.40 12.11
C SER A 37 11.20 -4.85 11.01
N HIS A 38 10.88 -3.66 10.52
CA HIS A 38 11.69 -2.98 9.53
C HIS A 38 11.54 -1.46 9.68
N PRO A 39 12.61 -0.66 9.56
CA PRO A 39 12.56 0.79 9.84
C PRO A 39 11.58 1.59 8.98
N LYS A 40 11.23 1.08 7.78
CA LYS A 40 10.36 1.76 6.80
C LYS A 40 9.02 1.06 6.56
N LEU A 41 8.75 -0.06 7.24
CA LEU A 41 7.54 -0.84 7.02
C LEU A 41 6.87 -1.10 8.37
N LYS A 42 5.54 -1.01 8.38
CA LYS A 42 4.72 -1.37 9.53
C LYS A 42 3.64 -2.33 9.08
N ILE A 43 3.53 -3.47 9.74
CA ILE A 43 2.40 -4.38 9.57
C ILE A 43 1.23 -3.79 10.37
N LEU A 44 0.09 -3.58 9.69
CA LEU A 44 -1.13 -3.05 10.31
C LEU A 44 -2.16 -4.15 10.57
N GLU A 45 -2.18 -5.15 9.69
CA GLU A 45 -3.17 -6.22 9.72
C GLU A 45 -2.57 -7.51 9.13
N ILE A 46 -2.99 -8.66 9.67
CA ILE A 46 -2.66 -9.99 9.18
C ILE A 46 -3.95 -10.82 9.20
N PHE A 47 -4.29 -11.44 8.08
CA PHE A 47 -5.38 -12.40 7.98
C PHE A 47 -5.10 -13.42 6.86
N THR A 48 -5.88 -14.50 6.86
CA THR A 48 -5.77 -15.56 5.84
C THR A 48 -6.81 -15.34 4.74
N HIS A 49 -6.45 -15.74 3.52
CA HIS A 49 -7.33 -15.69 2.35
C HIS A 49 -6.99 -16.84 1.42
N GLU A 50 -8.00 -17.39 0.74
CA GLU A 50 -7.86 -18.58 -0.11
C GLU A 50 -6.99 -18.33 -1.35
N ASN A 51 -7.10 -17.13 -1.92
CA ASN A 51 -6.43 -16.81 -3.17
C ASN A 51 -5.24 -15.87 -2.97
N LYS A 52 -4.16 -16.15 -3.69
CA LYS A 52 -3.03 -15.24 -3.83
C LYS A 52 -3.47 -13.94 -4.55
N LEU A 53 -3.03 -12.78 -4.06
CA LEU A 53 -3.19 -11.51 -4.75
C LEU A 53 -2.39 -11.51 -6.07
N ARG A 54 -3.01 -11.05 -7.15
CA ARG A 54 -2.37 -10.88 -8.47
C ARG A 54 -2.52 -9.44 -8.93
N ILE A 55 -1.70 -9.07 -9.93
CA ILE A 55 -1.77 -7.76 -10.56
C ILE A 55 -3.20 -7.49 -11.03
N GLY A 56 -3.74 -6.32 -10.70
CA GLY A 56 -5.12 -5.94 -11.01
C GLY A 56 -6.16 -6.37 -9.98
N HIS A 57 -5.80 -7.10 -8.92
CA HIS A 57 -6.71 -7.45 -7.81
C HIS A 57 -6.93 -6.25 -6.85
N LEU A 58 -7.23 -5.07 -7.39
CA LEU A 58 -7.63 -3.90 -6.64
C LEU A 58 -8.74 -3.17 -7.40
N LYS A 59 -9.71 -2.60 -6.68
CA LYS A 59 -10.72 -1.72 -7.27
C LYS A 59 -10.13 -0.37 -7.68
N GLY A 60 -9.16 0.14 -6.90
CA GLY A 60 -8.54 1.45 -7.07
C GLY A 60 -7.68 1.81 -5.87
N ASN A 61 -7.23 3.06 -5.82
CA ASN A 61 -6.48 3.62 -4.69
C ASN A 61 -7.19 4.88 -4.20
N SER A 62 -7.17 5.11 -2.90
CA SER A 62 -7.58 6.39 -2.32
C SER A 62 -6.32 7.20 -2.02
N PHE A 63 -6.30 8.46 -2.43
CA PHE A 63 -5.16 9.36 -2.26
C PHE A 63 -5.52 10.48 -1.31
N PHE A 64 -4.62 10.75 -0.36
CA PHE A 64 -4.60 11.99 0.40
C PHE A 64 -3.38 12.78 -0.03
N ILE A 65 -3.59 13.95 -0.63
CA ILE A 65 -2.52 14.80 -1.15
C ILE A 65 -2.57 16.14 -0.41
N ARG A 66 -1.44 16.56 0.16
CA ARG A 66 -1.27 17.89 0.77
C ARG A 66 -0.36 18.74 -0.09
N LEU A 67 -0.94 19.74 -0.75
CA LEU A 67 -0.18 20.76 -1.47
C LEU A 67 0.41 21.76 -0.45
N LYS A 68 1.66 22.17 -0.67
CA LYS A 68 2.37 23.16 0.15
C LYS A 68 2.77 24.34 -0.73
N LYS A 69 2.92 25.53 -0.12
CA LYS A 69 3.31 26.78 -0.81
C LYS A 69 2.34 27.16 -1.95
N VAL A 70 1.04 27.01 -1.69
CA VAL A 70 -0.01 27.40 -2.64
C VAL A 70 -0.26 28.90 -2.49
N LEU A 71 -0.25 29.65 -3.59
CA LEU A 71 -0.60 31.07 -3.59
C LEU A 71 -2.12 31.25 -3.39
N PRO A 72 -2.59 32.34 -2.76
CA PRO A 72 -4.02 32.57 -2.57
C PRO A 72 -4.83 32.52 -3.88
N SER A 73 -4.26 33.05 -4.97
CA SER A 73 -4.89 33.01 -6.30
C SER A 73 -5.06 31.60 -6.86
N ASP A 74 -4.15 30.67 -6.52
CA ASP A 74 -4.24 29.28 -6.98
C ASP A 74 -5.10 28.43 -6.05
N ALA A 75 -5.13 28.76 -4.76
CA ALA A 75 -6.05 28.13 -3.81
C ALA A 75 -7.52 28.35 -4.24
N LEU A 76 -7.87 29.58 -4.63
CA LEU A 76 -9.21 29.90 -5.15
C LEU A 76 -9.59 29.06 -6.38
N LYS A 77 -8.65 28.82 -7.30
CA LYS A 77 -8.89 27.98 -8.49
C LYS A 77 -9.12 26.52 -8.11
N LEU A 78 -8.38 26.01 -7.13
CA LEU A 78 -8.50 24.62 -6.66
C LEU A 78 -9.84 24.39 -5.94
N GLU A 79 -10.31 25.34 -5.15
CA GLU A 79 -11.63 25.27 -4.49
C GLU A 79 -12.77 25.22 -5.50
N GLN A 80 -12.66 25.95 -6.61
CA GLN A 80 -13.68 25.98 -7.68
C GLN A 80 -13.65 24.76 -8.61
N ALA A 81 -12.59 23.95 -8.55
CA ALA A 81 -12.44 22.76 -9.40
C ALA A 81 -13.08 21.50 -8.79
N LEU A 82 -13.51 21.57 -7.53
CA LEU A 82 -14.27 20.52 -6.83
C LEU A 82 -15.77 20.66 -7.12
#